data_AF-A0A383EWD4-F1
#
_entry.id   AF-A0A383EWD4-F1
#
_cell.length_a   1.000
_cell.length_b   1.000
_cell.length_c   1.000
_cell.angle_alpha   90.00
_cell.angle_beta   90.00
_cell.angle_gamma   90.00
#
_symmetry.space_group_name_H-M   'P 1'
#
loop_
_entity.id
_entity.type
_entity.pdbx_description
1 polymer ?
#
loop_
_entity_poly.entity_id
_entity_poly.type
_entity_poly.pdbx_seq_one_letter_code
_entity_poly.pdbx_strand_id
1 'polypeptide(L)' 'VKIHILLSYMICFLGVLTGQIEPPDGLRENPPGVWALTNSTVYTEPGIMLENATIIIRDGLIENVRTIISI' A
#
# COMPACT_ATOMS: atom_id res chain seq x y z
N VAL A 1 -15.78 39.10 3.62
CA VAL A 1 -15.31 38.38 4.84
C VAL A 1 -16.39 37.47 5.43
N LYS A 2 -17.54 37.98 5.91
CA LYS A 2 -18.62 37.15 6.50
C LYS A 2 -19.14 36.01 5.58
N ILE A 3 -19.31 36.29 4.28
CA ILE A 3 -19.79 35.29 3.31
C ILE A 3 -18.79 34.13 3.10
N HIS A 4 -17.48 34.41 3.11
CA HIS A 4 -16.46 33.37 2.95
C HIS A 4 -16.34 32.49 4.19
N ILE A 5 -16.54 33.07 5.38
CA ILE A 5 -16.61 32.32 6.64
C ILE A 5 -17.81 31.35 6.59
N LEU A 6 -18.99 31.84 6.17
CA LEU A 6 -20.18 31.00 6.02
C LEU A 6 -19.96 29.86 5.02
N LEU A 7 -19.33 30.15 3.87
CA LEU A 7 -19.03 29.15 2.85
C LEU A 7 -18.07 28.06 3.35
N SER A 8 -17.06 28.46 4.15
CA SER A 8 -16.12 27.53 4.78
C SER A 8 -16.82 26.58 5.76
N TYR A 9 -17.72 27.10 6.60
CA TYR A 9 -18.49 26.24 7.51
C TYR A 9 -19.39 25.25 6.76
N MET A 10 -20.01 25.68 5.66
CA MET A 10 -20.88 24.84 4.85
C MET A 10 -20.10 23.68 4.19
N ILE A 11 -18.89 23.94 3.69
CA ILE A 11 -18.04 22.91 3.08
C ILE A 11 -17.53 21.90 4.11
N CYS A 12 -17.16 22.35 5.30
CA CYS A 12 -16.75 21.47 6.40
C CYS A 12 -17.89 20.57 6.86
N PHE A 13 -19.13 21.09 6.91
CA PHE A 13 -20.29 20.31 7.35
C PHE A 13 -20.67 19.19 6.36
N LEU A 14 -20.48 19.42 5.05
CA LEU A 14 -20.73 18.39 4.04
C LEU A 14 -19.82 17.17 4.15
N GLY A 15 -18.56 17.34 4.58
CA GLY A 15 -17.60 16.24 4.69
C GLY A 15 -17.84 15.27 5.85
N VAL A 16 -18.64 15.66 6.86
CA VAL A 16 -18.85 14.86 8.08
C VAL A 16 -20.05 13.91 7.95
N LEU A 17 -20.96 14.16 6.99
CA LEU A 17 -22.21 13.42 6.86
C LEU A 17 -22.06 12.01 6.24
N THR A 18 -20.95 11.70 5.57
CA THR A 18 -20.75 10.43 4.83
C THR A 18 -19.76 9.48 5.50
N GLY A 19 -19.76 9.41 6.83
CA GLY A 19 -18.98 8.42 7.56
C GLY A 19 -19.59 7.01 7.43
N GLN A 20 -18.77 6.01 7.07
CA GLN A 20 -19.20 4.61 7.09
C GLN A 20 -19.45 4.18 8.55
N ILE A 21 -20.69 3.86 8.89
CA ILE A 21 -21.10 3.40 10.23
C ILE A 21 -21.52 1.93 10.27
N GLU A 22 -21.75 1.34 9.10
CA GLU A 22 -22.13 -0.07 8.96
C GLU A 22 -20.92 -0.89 8.50
N PRO A 23 -20.84 -2.18 8.87
CA PRO A 23 -19.86 -3.08 8.30
C PRO A 23 -19.99 -3.08 6.77
N PRO A 24 -18.89 -3.15 6.00
CA PRO A 24 -18.96 -3.36 4.57
C PRO A 24 -19.77 -4.61 4.24
N ASP A 25 -20.69 -4.50 3.30
CA ASP A 25 -21.49 -5.64 2.85
C ASP A 25 -20.64 -6.73 2.21
N GLY A 26 -21.05 -7.99 2.40
CA GLY A 26 -20.49 -9.15 1.69
C GLY A 26 -19.25 -9.78 2.33
N LEU A 27 -18.58 -10.64 1.55
CA LEU A 27 -17.34 -11.29 1.98
C LEU A 27 -16.19 -10.29 1.90
N ARG A 28 -15.39 -10.22 2.96
CA ARG A 28 -14.16 -9.44 2.96
C ARG A 28 -13.20 -10.01 1.91
N GLU A 29 -12.55 -9.12 1.19
CA GLU A 29 -11.44 -9.53 0.34
C GLU A 29 -10.36 -10.19 1.20
N ASN A 30 -9.94 -11.38 0.77
CA ASN A 30 -8.78 -12.08 1.28
C ASN A 30 -7.82 -12.31 0.11
N PRO A 31 -7.16 -11.24 -0.37
CA PRO A 31 -6.18 -11.39 -1.42
C PRO A 31 -5.07 -12.35 -0.96
N PRO A 32 -4.40 -13.04 -1.88
CA PRO A 32 -3.25 -13.87 -1.53
C PRO A 32 -2.26 -13.06 -0.67
N GLY A 33 -1.78 -13.64 0.42
CA GLY A 33 -0.75 -13.05 1.29
C GLY A 33 0.65 -13.10 0.64
N VAL A 34 0.73 -12.78 -0.66
CA VAL A 34 1.93 -12.92 -1.47
C VAL A 34 2.19 -11.62 -2.21
N TRP A 35 3.40 -11.10 -2.08
CA TRP A 35 3.84 -9.85 -2.69
C TRP A 35 5.15 -10.04 -3.45
N ALA A 36 5.31 -9.34 -4.56
CA ALA A 36 6.56 -9.26 -5.31
C ALA A 36 7.02 -7.80 -5.39
N LEU A 37 8.17 -7.49 -4.77
CA LEU A 37 8.82 -6.19 -4.90
C LEU A 37 9.85 -6.28 -6.01
N THR A 38 9.55 -5.70 -7.18
CA THR A 38 10.39 -5.77 -8.37
C THR A 38 11.31 -4.55 -8.49
N ASN A 39 12.35 -4.63 -9.34
CA ASN A 39 13.25 -3.51 -9.64
C ASN A 39 13.87 -2.87 -8.39
N SER A 40 14.19 -3.71 -7.40
CA SER A 40 14.72 -3.27 -6.10
C SER A 40 16.23 -3.43 -6.04
N THR A 41 16.91 -2.50 -5.37
CA THR A 41 18.29 -2.70 -4.90
C THR A 41 18.23 -3.31 -3.51
N VAL A 42 18.75 -4.54 -3.37
CA VAL A 42 18.59 -5.34 -2.16
C VAL A 42 19.95 -5.69 -1.59
N TYR A 43 20.16 -5.37 -0.31
CA TYR A 43 21.32 -5.82 0.45
C TYR A 43 20.92 -7.05 1.26
N THR A 44 21.44 -8.22 0.89
CA THR A 44 21.13 -9.47 1.61
C THR A 44 22.01 -9.65 2.85
N GLU A 45 23.24 -9.16 2.77
CA GLU A 45 24.25 -9.21 3.83
C GLU A 45 25.13 -7.96 3.73
N PRO A 46 25.84 -7.57 4.80
CA PRO A 46 26.80 -6.48 4.73
C PRO A 46 27.82 -6.69 3.60
N GLY A 47 27.85 -5.78 2.63
CA GLY A 47 28.76 -5.84 1.48
C GLY A 47 28.27 -6.66 0.27
N ILE A 48 27.13 -7.36 0.38
CA ILE A 48 26.50 -8.06 -0.76
C ILE A 48 25.26 -7.28 -1.20
N MET A 49 25.27 -6.85 -2.46
CA MET A 49 24.20 -6.05 -3.07
C MET A 49 23.71 -6.72 -4.35
N LEU A 50 22.39 -6.79 -4.51
CA LEU A 50 21.70 -7.25 -5.71
C LEU A 50 20.96 -6.07 -6.34
N GLU A 51 21.33 -5.73 -7.57
CA GLU A 51 20.63 -4.71 -8.37
C GLU A 51 19.52 -5.35 -9.20
N ASN A 52 18.45 -4.60 -9.45
CA ASN A 52 17.29 -5.05 -10.23
C ASN A 52 16.71 -6.39 -9.74
N ALA A 53 16.71 -6.59 -8.43
CA ALA A 53 16.21 -7.79 -7.80
C ALA A 53 14.68 -7.76 -7.62
N THR A 54 14.12 -8.96 -7.51
CA THR A 54 12.75 -9.20 -7.08
C THR A 54 12.75 -9.91 -5.72
N ILE A 55 12.00 -9.37 -4.76
CA ILE A 55 11.75 -10.00 -3.46
C ILE A 55 10.34 -10.59 -3.47
N ILE A 56 10.23 -11.87 -3.14
CA ILE A 56 8.94 -12.55 -2.91
C ILE A 56 8.69 -12.62 -1.41
N ILE A 57 7.58 -12.07 -0.96
CA ILE A 57 7.10 -12.14 0.42
C ILE A 57 5.86 -13.01 0.45
N ARG A 58 5.81 -14.01 1.33
CA ARG A 58 4.64 -14.85 1.56
C ARG A 58 4.35 -14.91 3.06
N ASP A 59 3.10 -14.66 3.43
CA ASP A 59 2.61 -14.71 4.81
C ASP A 59 3.45 -13.86 5.78
N GLY A 60 3.94 -12.70 5.28
CA GLY A 60 4.76 -11.76 6.03
C GLY A 60 6.25 -12.12 6.14
N LEU A 61 6.69 -13.22 5.51
CA LEU A 61 8.08 -13.68 5.49
C LEU A 61 8.69 -13.55 4.09
N ILE A 62 10.01 -13.32 4.02
CA ILE A 62 10.73 -13.35 2.75
C ILE A 62 10.88 -14.82 2.31
N GLU A 63 10.24 -15.18 1.21
CA GLU A 63 10.34 -16.51 0.58
C GLU A 63 11.55 -16.58 -0.36
N ASN A 64 11.80 -15.51 -1.12
CA ASN A 64 12.90 -15.50 -2.09
C ASN A 64 13.41 -14.09 -2.40
N VAL A 65 14.70 -14.00 -2.74
CA VAL A 65 15.31 -12.79 -3.32
C VAL A 65 16.16 -13.24 -4.52
N ARG A 66 15.88 -12.67 -5.70
CA ARG A 66 16.55 -13.07 -6.95
C ARG A 66 16.69 -11.91 -7.92
N THR A 67 17.78 -11.89 -8.69
CA THR A 67 17.93 -11.01 -9.86
C THR A 67 17.28 -11.63 -11.09
N ILE A 68 16.65 -10.81 -11.93
CA ILE A 68 16.16 -11.29 -13.23
C ILE A 68 17.40 -11.65 -14.07
N ILE A 69 17.59 -12.94 -14.34
CA ILE A 69 18.61 -13.38 -15.28
C ILE A 69 17.99 -13.23 -16.67
N SER A 70 18.44 -12.22 -17.43
CA SER A 70 18.14 -12.13 -18.85
C SER A 70 18.76 -13.34 -19.55
N ILE A 71 17.92 -14.16 -20.18
CA ILE A 71 18.33 -15.34 -20.97
C ILE A 71 18.88 -14.88 -22.32
#